data_AF-A0A285RWT3-F1
#
_entry.id   AF-A0A285RWT3-F1
#
_cell.length_a   1.000
_cell.length_b   1.000
_cell.length_c   1.000
_cell.angle_alpha   90.00
_cell.angle_beta   90.00
_cell.angle_gamma   90.00
#
_symmetry.space_group_name_H-M   'P 1'
#
loop_
_entity.id
_entity.type
_entity.pdbx_description
1 polymer ?
#
loop_
_entity_poly.entity_id
_entity_poly.type
_entity_poly.pdbx_seq_one_letter_code
_entity_poly.pdbx_strand_id
1 'polypeptide(L)' 'MTFPVCVQTIDPELEEVIREDGTREIDYDTPGGRGWLQGHITRSLLSGLAVKLTPLEGPRPAWSELTTGAPR' A
#
# COMPACT_ATOMS: atom_id res chain seq x y z
N MET A 1 7.93 7.31 -1.46
CA MET A 1 6.93 7.30 -2.53
C MET A 1 5.63 6.99 -1.85
N THR A 2 4.63 7.84 -2.04
CA THR A 2 3.32 7.69 -1.42
C THR A 2 2.32 7.23 -2.46
N PHE A 3 1.56 6.17 -2.16
CA PHE A 3 0.56 5.67 -3.08
C PHE A 3 -0.70 5.18 -2.34
N PRO A 4 -1.90 5.52 -2.82
CA PRO A 4 -3.13 4.99 -2.25
C PRO A 4 -3.37 3.55 -2.72
N VAL A 5 -3.56 2.64 -1.77
CA VAL A 5 -3.93 1.25 -2.02
C VAL A 5 -5.14 0.85 -1.19
N CYS A 6 -6.03 0.08 -1.81
CA CYS A 6 -6.95 -0.77 -1.07
C CYS A 6 -6.22 -2.06 -0.71
N VAL A 7 -6.22 -2.41 0.59
CA VAL A 7 -5.60 -3.62 1.13
C VAL A 7 -6.69 -4.56 1.59
N GLN A 8 -6.76 -5.74 0.97
CA GLN A 8 -7.73 -6.77 1.28
C GLN A 8 -7.00 -8.05 1.69
N THR A 9 -7.45 -8.69 2.76
CA THR A 9 -7.04 -10.05 3.13
C THR A 9 -8.05 -11.04 2.56
N ILE A 10 -7.55 -12.06 1.87
CA ILE A 10 -8.34 -13.04 1.12
C ILE A 10 -8.08 -14.42 1.71
N ASP A 11 -9.13 -15.22 1.86
CA ASP A 11 -9.02 -16.66 2.05
C ASP A 11 -8.76 -17.32 0.68
N PRO A 12 -7.58 -17.88 0.43
CA PRO A 12 -7.25 -18.44 -0.87
C PRO A 12 -8.01 -19.73 -1.20
N GLU A 13 -8.57 -20.43 -0.21
CA GLU A 13 -9.34 -21.66 -0.44
C GLU A 13 -10.79 -21.35 -0.83
N LEU A 14 -11.34 -20.27 -0.27
CA LEU A 14 -12.71 -19.82 -0.54
C LEU A 14 -12.79 -18.73 -1.62
N GLU A 15 -11.65 -18.12 -1.99
CA GLU A 15 -11.55 -16.93 -2.84
C GLU A 15 -12.35 -15.72 -2.31
N GLU A 16 -12.59 -15.66 -1.00
CA GLU A 16 -13.42 -14.65 -0.34
C GLU A 16 -12.61 -13.60 0.42
N VAL A 17 -13.10 -12.36 0.45
CA VAL A 17 -12.52 -11.29 1.27
C VAL A 17 -12.99 -11.44 2.70
N ILE A 18 -12.06 -11.78 3.59
CA ILE A 18 -12.30 -12.01 5.03
C ILE A 18 -11.99 -10.76 5.87
N ARG A 19 -11.18 -9.84 5.36
CA ARG A 19 -10.97 -8.52 5.95
C ARG A 19 -10.66 -7.49 4.88
N GLU A 20 -11.33 -6.35 4.98
CA GLU A 20 -11.03 -5.16 4.20
C GLU A 20 -10.52 -4.06 5.14
N ASP A 21 -9.24 -3.70 5.01
CA ASP A 21 -8.64 -2.61 5.79
C ASP A 21 -8.91 -1.23 5.18
N GLY A 22 -9.68 -1.20 4.08
CA GLY A 22 -10.08 -0.02 3.34
C GLY A 22 -8.95 0.61 2.54
N THR A 23 -9.20 1.85 2.09
CA THR A 23 -8.21 2.69 1.43
C THR A 23 -7.15 3.15 2.43
N ARG A 24 -5.88 2.85 2.14
CA ARG A 24 -4.71 3.29 2.90
C ARG A 24 -3.78 4.06 1.99
N GLU A 25 -3.28 5.18 2.47
CA GLU A 25 -2.18 5.88 1.83
C GLU A 25 -0.87 5.36 2.44
N ILE A 26 -0.06 4.66 1.64
CA ILE A 26 1.20 4.07 2.09
C ILE A 26 2.34 4.96 1.63
N ASP A 27 3.06 5.55 2.59
CA ASP A 27 4.35 6.19 2.33
C ASP A 27 5.49 5.18 2.50
N TYR A 28 5.99 4.67 1.38
CA TYR A 28 7.08 3.69 1.36
C TYR A 28 8.45 4.26 1.72
N ASP A 29 8.61 5.59 1.84
CA ASP A 29 9.89 6.19 2.25
C ASP A 29 10.04 6.22 3.77
N THR A 30 8.93 6.13 4.50
CA THR A 30 8.94 6.13 5.97
C THR A 30 9.05 4.71 6.53
N PRO A 31 9.79 4.53 7.66
CA PRO A 31 9.79 3.26 8.39
C PRO A 31 8.38 2.83 8.82
N GLY A 32 7.51 3.78 9.15
CA GLY A 32 6.13 3.51 9.55
C GLY A 32 5.27 2.92 8.43
N GLY A 33 5.29 3.52 7.24
CA GLY A 33 4.53 3.03 6.09
C GLY A 33 5.03 1.66 5.61
N ARG A 34 6.35 1.48 5.48
CA ARG A 34 6.94 0.16 5.14
C ARG A 34 6.63 -0.90 6.20
N GLY A 35 6.83 -0.57 7.47
CA GLY A 35 6.64 -1.49 8.59
C GLY A 35 5.20 -1.96 8.71
N TRP A 36 4.23 -1.06 8.51
CA TRP A 36 2.82 -1.43 8.50
C TRP A 36 2.49 -2.42 7.38
N LEU A 37 2.86 -2.10 6.13
CA LEU A 37 2.56 -2.96 4.98
C LEU A 37 3.23 -4.33 5.11
N GLN A 38 4.50 -4.36 5.50
CA GLN A 38 5.24 -5.60 5.73
C GLN A 38 4.62 -6.43 6.86
N GLY A 39 4.24 -5.79 7.97
CA GLY A 39 3.58 -6.46 9.10
C GLY A 39 2.24 -7.06 8.72
N HIS A 40 1.44 -6.34 7.93
CA HIS A 40 0.17 -6.83 7.40
C HIS A 40 0.36 -8.07 6.51
N ILE A 41 1.24 -7.99 5.51
CA ILE A 41 1.55 -9.11 4.61
C ILE A 41 2.04 -10.32 5.40
N THR A 42 3.01 -10.12 6.31
CA THR A 42 3.60 -11.20 7.09
C THR A 42 2.54 -11.90 7.95
N ARG A 43 1.69 -11.13 8.64
CA ARG A 43 0.63 -11.69 9.49
C ARG A 43 -0.37 -12.52 8.68
N SER A 44 -0.80 -12.03 7.52
CA SER A 44 -1.78 -12.72 6.67
C SER A 44 -1.20 -14.02 6.14
N LEU A 45 0.03 -14.01 5.63
CA LEU A 45 0.71 -15.22 5.14
C LEU A 45 0.92 -16.26 6.24
N LEU A 46 1.30 -15.84 7.45
CA LEU A 46 1.44 -16.74 8.61
C LEU A 46 0.11 -17.38 9.04
N SER A 47 -1.02 -16.78 8.65
CA SER A 47 -2.36 -17.30 8.92
C SER A 47 -2.93 -18.12 7.75
N GLY A 48 -2.13 -18.39 6.70
CA GLY A 48 -2.58 -19.10 5.49
C GLY A 48 -3.40 -18.24 4.54
N LEU A 49 -3.39 -16.91 4.70
CA LEU A 49 -4.23 -15.97 3.95
C LEU A 49 -3.42 -15.24 2.88
N ALA A 50 -4.09 -14.86 1.80
CA ALA A 50 -3.53 -14.02 0.76
C ALA A 50 -3.79 -12.52 1.03
N VAL A 51 -2.98 -11.66 0.45
CA VAL A 51 -3.19 -10.20 0.47
C VAL A 51 -3.30 -9.68 -0.94
N LYS A 52 -4.39 -8.96 -1.22
CA LYS A 52 -4.59 -8.24 -2.47
C LYS A 52 -4.37 -6.76 -2.25
N LEU A 53 -3.42 -6.20 -3.00
CA LEU A 53 -3.13 -4.77 -3.04
C LEU A 53 -3.70 -4.21 -4.35
N THR A 54 -4.72 -3.37 -4.25
CA THR A 54 -5.31 -2.71 -5.42
C THR A 54 -4.92 -1.24 -5.41
N PRO A 55 -4.08 -0.76 -6.34
CA PRO A 55 -3.80 0.66 -6.47
C PRO A 55 -5.09 1.43 -6.79
N LEU A 56 -5.39 2.48 -6.04
CA LEU A 56 -6.63 3.26 -6.23
C LEU A 56 -6.44 4.47 -7.14
N GLU A 57 -5.23 5.00 -7.20
CA GLU A 57 -4.73 5.94 -8.21
C GLU A 57 -3.26 5.61 -8.47
N GLY A 58 -2.75 5.93 -9.67
CA GLY A 58 -1.33 5.72 -10.01
C GLY A 58 -0.39 6.41 -9.01
N PRO A 59 0.87 5.97 -8.88
CA PRO A 59 1.81 6.51 -7.90
C PRO A 59 1.90 8.03 -8.04
N ARG A 60 1.54 8.77 -6.99
CA ARG A 60 1.69 10.22 -6.96
C ARG A 60 3.18 10.52 -6.84
N PRO A 61 3.82 11.21 -7.80
CA PRO A 61 5.23 11.50 -7.71
C PRO A 61 5.51 12.40 -6.52
N ALA A 62 6.40 11.99 -5.63
CA ALA A 62 6.76 12.73 -4.42
C ALA A 62 7.64 13.98 -4.69
N TRP A 63 7.74 14.45 -5.94
CA TRP A 63 8.78 15.38 -6.40
C TRP A 63 8.26 16.61 -7.17
N SER A 64 6.95 16.83 -7.32
CA SER A 64 6.45 17.99 -8.08
C SER A 64 6.56 19.35 -7.35
N GLU A 65 7.25 19.43 -6.21
CA GLU A 65 7.44 20.68 -5.45
C GLU A 65 8.90 21.07 -5.16
N LEU A 66 9.89 20.52 -5.86
CA LEU A 66 11.30 20.96 -5.71
C LEU A 66 12.02 21.12 -7.04
N THR A 67 11.54 22.05 -7.88
CA THR A 67 12.40 22.97 -8.66
C THR A 67 11.58 24.19 -9.09
N THR A 68 11.33 25.12 -8.17
CA THR A 68 11.27 26.54 -8.55
C THR A 68 12.71 27.03 -8.73
N GLY A 69 13.11 27.32 -9.97
CA GLY A 69 14.41 27.95 -10.28
C GLY A 69 14.69 28.03 -11.78
N ALA A 70 14.42 29.19 -12.39
CA ALA A 70 14.77 29.60 -13.76
C ALA A 70 16.29 29.46 -14.07
N PRO A 71 16.82 29.42 -15.34
CA PRO A 71 16.62 30.40 -16.44
C PRO A 71 16.46 29.73 -17.84
N ARG A 72 16.14 30.37 -18.98
CA ARG A 72 16.30 31.73 -19.54
C ARG A 72 15.05 32.12 -20.33
#